data_AF-I3ZSZ0-F1
#
_entry.id   AF-I3ZSZ0-F1
#
_cell.length_a   1.000
_cell.length_b   1.000
_cell.length_c   1.000
_cell.angle_alpha   90.00
_cell.angle_beta   90.00
_cell.angle_gamma   90.00
#
_symmetry.space_group_name_H-M   'P 1'
#
loop_
_entity.id
_entity.type
_entity.pdbx_description
1 polymer ?
#
loop_
_entity_poly.entity_id
_entity_poly.type
_entity_poly.pdbx_seq_one_letter_code
_entity_poly.pdbx_strand_id
1 'polypeptide(L)'
;MAKKGAGATRGISPVRPTRALPIGAYLKVADNSGAKVIQIIGVVGYKGTRRRLASAGVGDMVVATVKKGRPDIRHQVVRAVIVRQRKEYRRLDGMRVKFEDNAAAIVTPEGVPRGTEIRGAIAREAAERWVRLGSIASIVL
;
A
#
# COMPACT_ATOMS: atom_id res chain seq x y z
N MET A 1 -13.08 -13.11 -25.10
CA MET A 1 -12.99 -11.66 -25.35
C MET A 1 -12.41 -10.98 -24.11
N ALA A 2 -11.18 -10.47 -24.17
CA ALA A 2 -10.57 -9.75 -23.05
C ALA A 2 -11.30 -8.41 -22.82
N LYS A 3 -12.28 -8.38 -21.90
CA LYS A 3 -12.96 -7.14 -21.54
C LYS A 3 -12.01 -6.28 -20.68
N LYS A 4 -11.54 -5.18 -21.29
CA LYS A 4 -10.72 -4.04 -20.77
C LYS A 4 -9.21 -4.13 -20.98
N GLY A 5 -8.79 -3.79 -22.21
CA GLY A 5 -7.39 -3.55 -22.59
C GLY A 5 -6.94 -2.08 -22.55
N ALA A 6 -7.81 -1.12 -22.22
CA ALA A 6 -7.45 0.30 -22.11
C ALA A 6 -7.56 0.77 -20.64
N GLY A 7 -6.42 1.09 -20.02
CA GLY A 7 -6.37 1.78 -18.72
C GLY A 7 -6.52 0.91 -17.46
N ALA A 8 -6.04 -0.34 -17.47
CA ALA A 8 -6.06 -1.22 -16.30
C ALA A 8 -5.29 -0.60 -15.10
N THR A 9 -5.92 -0.57 -13.93
CA THR A 9 -5.31 -0.04 -12.68
C THR A 9 -4.57 -1.10 -11.88
N ARG A 10 -4.84 -2.39 -12.15
CA ARG A 10 -4.28 -3.54 -11.43
C ARG A 10 -3.44 -4.42 -12.35
N GLY A 11 -2.28 -4.82 -11.85
CA GLY A 11 -1.44 -5.85 -12.43
C GLY A 11 -1.30 -7.07 -11.52
N ILE A 12 -0.37 -7.96 -11.85
CA ILE A 12 -0.10 -9.21 -11.14
C ILE A 12 1.36 -9.19 -10.71
N SER A 13 1.62 -9.50 -9.43
CA SER A 13 2.97 -9.75 -8.94
C SER A 13 3.09 -11.23 -8.54
N PRO A 14 4.16 -11.94 -8.96
CA PRO A 14 4.36 -13.34 -8.61
C PRO A 14 4.78 -13.52 -7.14
N VAL A 15 5.24 -12.46 -6.47
CA VAL A 15 5.66 -12.49 -5.07
C VAL A 15 4.48 -12.15 -4.16
N ARG A 16 4.35 -12.91 -3.06
CA ARG A 16 3.42 -12.63 -1.97
C ARG A 16 4.21 -12.25 -0.71
N PRO A 17 4.39 -10.94 -0.42
CA PRO A 17 5.11 -10.51 0.77
C PRO A 17 4.46 -10.98 2.08
N THR A 18 5.27 -11.17 3.11
CA THR A 18 4.80 -11.49 4.45
C THR A 18 3.92 -10.37 4.98
N ARG A 19 2.70 -10.72 5.44
CA ARG A 19 1.73 -9.78 6.03
C ARG A 19 2.09 -9.46 7.47
N ALA A 20 2.82 -8.37 7.68
CA ALA A 20 3.41 -8.01 8.96
C ALA A 20 2.70 -6.84 9.68
N LEU A 21 1.73 -6.21 9.03
CA LEU A 21 1.09 -4.99 9.53
C LEU A 21 -0.38 -5.28 9.90
N PRO A 22 -0.68 -5.55 11.19
CA PRO A 22 -2.03 -5.82 11.64
C PRO A 22 -2.89 -4.54 11.71
N ILE A 23 -4.21 -4.71 11.87
CA ILE A 23 -5.11 -3.62 12.29
C ILE A 23 -4.53 -2.92 13.52
N GLY A 24 -4.62 -1.59 13.56
CA GLY A 24 -4.07 -0.74 14.61
C GLY A 24 -2.67 -0.20 14.29
N ALA A 25 -1.94 -0.79 13.34
CA ALA A 25 -0.62 -0.30 12.94
C ALA A 25 -0.69 1.09 12.31
N TYR A 26 0.31 1.92 12.63
CA TYR A 26 0.49 3.25 12.05
C TYR A 26 1.49 3.20 10.90
N LEU A 27 1.16 3.90 9.80
CA LEU A 27 2.00 4.00 8.62
C LEU A 27 2.28 5.46 8.29
N LYS A 28 3.50 5.73 7.83
CA LYS A 28 3.86 7.01 7.23
C LYS A 28 3.23 7.10 5.85
N VAL A 29 2.69 8.26 5.52
CA VAL A 29 2.19 8.51 4.16
C VAL A 29 3.35 8.96 3.28
N ALA A 30 3.56 8.27 2.17
CA ALA A 30 4.67 8.50 1.26
C ALA A 30 4.33 9.44 0.09
N ASP A 31 3.05 9.77 -0.12
CA ASP A 31 2.61 10.66 -1.19
C ASP A 31 2.46 12.12 -0.71
N ASN A 32 2.16 13.02 -1.66
CA ASN A 32 1.90 14.43 -1.41
C ASN A 32 0.41 14.77 -1.17
N SER A 33 -0.44 13.80 -0.79
CA SER A 33 -1.90 14.00 -0.62
C SER A 33 -2.30 14.87 0.58
N GLY A 34 -1.35 15.28 1.42
CA GLY A 34 -1.60 16.12 2.61
C GLY A 34 -1.83 15.33 3.91
N ALA A 35 -1.95 14.01 3.85
CA ALA A 35 -1.86 13.14 5.01
C ALA A 35 -0.39 12.87 5.37
N LYS A 36 -0.09 12.73 6.67
CA LYS A 36 1.25 12.42 7.20
C LYS A 36 1.33 11.04 7.83
N VAL A 37 0.31 10.68 8.61
CA VAL A 37 0.22 9.40 9.32
C VAL A 37 -1.20 8.87 9.21
N ILE A 38 -1.30 7.59 8.82
CA ILE A 38 -2.56 6.85 8.79
C ILE A 38 -2.50 5.66 9.75
N GLN A 39 -3.66 5.23 10.24
CA GLN A 39 -3.80 4.03 11.05
C GLN A 39 -4.67 3.01 10.31
N ILE A 40 -4.20 1.77 10.21
CA ILE A 40 -4.95 0.67 9.58
C ILE A 40 -6.16 0.31 10.44
N ILE A 41 -7.34 0.32 9.84
CA ILE A 41 -8.59 -0.14 10.49
C ILE A 41 -9.15 -1.42 9.84
N GLY A 42 -8.67 -1.79 8.66
CA GLY A 42 -9.03 -3.05 8.01
C GLY A 42 -8.18 -3.34 6.78
N VAL A 43 -8.29 -4.57 6.27
CA VAL A 43 -7.57 -5.05 5.07
C VAL A 43 -8.58 -5.49 4.03
N VAL A 44 -8.49 -4.96 2.82
CA VAL A 44 -9.46 -5.21 1.75
C VAL A 44 -9.34 -6.67 1.28
N GLY A 45 -10.48 -7.37 1.19
CA GLY A 45 -10.53 -8.76 0.72
C GLY A 45 -10.02 -9.81 1.72
N TYR A 46 -9.73 -9.43 2.97
CA TYR A 46 -9.34 -10.37 4.00
C TYR A 46 -10.55 -11.05 4.66
N LYS A 47 -10.51 -12.38 4.78
CA LYS A 47 -11.44 -13.18 5.59
C LYS A 47 -10.68 -13.75 6.78
N GLY A 48 -11.20 -13.53 7.99
CA GLY A 48 -10.54 -13.88 9.24
C GLY A 48 -11.00 -15.19 9.87
N THR A 49 -10.38 -15.54 11.00
CA THR A 49 -10.79 -16.62 11.89
C THR A 49 -10.85 -16.10 13.33
N ARG A 50 -11.46 -16.86 14.25
CA ARG A 50 -11.64 -16.46 15.66
C ARG A 50 -10.31 -15.99 16.27
N ARG A 51 -10.32 -14.80 16.88
CA ARG A 51 -9.16 -14.14 17.53
C ARG A 51 -7.97 -13.80 16.62
N ARG A 52 -8.11 -13.88 15.29
CA ARG A 52 -7.04 -13.47 14.35
C ARG A 52 -7.26 -12.05 13.84
N LEU A 53 -6.27 -11.18 14.05
CA LEU A 53 -6.28 -9.84 13.49
C LEU A 53 -6.01 -9.87 11.98
N ALA A 54 -6.74 -9.06 11.22
CA ALA A 54 -6.41 -8.86 9.81
C ALA A 54 -5.04 -8.19 9.71
N SER A 55 -4.19 -8.71 8.84
CA SER A 55 -2.83 -8.21 8.61
C SER A 55 -2.58 -8.01 7.12
N ALA A 56 -1.77 -7.02 6.79
CA ALA A 56 -1.42 -6.64 5.43
C ALA A 56 0.09 -6.60 5.24
N GLY A 57 0.53 -6.69 3.98
CA GLY A 57 1.92 -6.49 3.57
C GLY A 57 2.01 -5.59 2.35
N VAL A 58 3.23 -5.42 1.84
CA VAL A 58 3.51 -4.67 0.61
C VAL A 58 2.58 -5.10 -0.53
N GLY A 59 2.00 -4.11 -1.21
CA GLY A 59 1.07 -4.29 -2.32
C GLY A 59 -0.37 -4.61 -1.93
N ASP A 60 -0.67 -4.87 -0.66
CA ASP A 60 -2.05 -5.04 -0.19
C ASP A 60 -2.74 -3.66 -0.01
N MET A 61 -4.04 -3.62 -0.31
CA MET A 61 -4.88 -2.45 -0.08
C MET A 61 -5.53 -2.52 1.31
N VAL A 62 -5.42 -1.43 2.06
CA VAL A 62 -5.96 -1.29 3.42
C VAL A 62 -7.01 -0.20 3.49
N VAL A 63 -7.89 -0.33 4.48
CA VAL A 63 -8.75 0.75 4.96
C VAL A 63 -8.00 1.44 6.08
N ALA A 64 -7.90 2.76 6.04
CA ALA A 64 -7.18 3.50 7.06
C ALA A 64 -7.90 4.79 7.43
N THR A 65 -7.64 5.28 8.64
CA THR A 65 -8.06 6.61 9.11
C THR A 65 -6.85 7.54 9.15
N VAL A 66 -7.01 8.78 8.69
CA VAL A 66 -5.95 9.78 8.76
C VAL A 66 -5.84 10.35 10.17
N LYS A 67 -4.70 10.10 10.82
CA LYS A 67 -4.43 10.53 12.20
C LYS A 67 -3.67 11.85 12.28
N LYS A 68 -2.75 12.08 11.35
CA LYS A 68 -2.00 13.34 11.22
C LYS A 68 -2.02 13.79 9.76
N GLY A 69 -2.26 15.07 9.53
CA GLY A 69 -2.39 15.65 8.19
C GLY A 69 -2.98 17.06 8.25
N ARG A 70 -3.24 17.63 7.08
CA ARG A 70 -4.03 18.86 6.94
C ARG A 70 -5.44 18.71 7.57
N PRO A 71 -6.07 19.80 8.03
CA PRO A 71 -7.36 19.72 8.73
C PRO A 71 -8.49 19.10 7.91
N ASP A 72 -8.52 19.36 6.60
CA ASP A 72 -9.51 18.87 5.64
C ASP A 72 -9.55 17.34 5.54
N ILE A 73 -8.38 16.69 5.52
CA ILE A 73 -8.27 15.24 5.34
C ILE A 73 -8.17 14.47 6.66
N ARG A 74 -7.93 15.15 7.79
CA ARG A 74 -7.83 14.51 9.10
C ARG A 74 -9.17 13.86 9.47
N HIS A 75 -9.11 12.74 10.19
CA HIS A 75 -10.29 11.95 10.61
C HIS A 75 -11.05 11.25 9.47
N GLN A 76 -10.74 11.52 8.21
CA GLN A 76 -11.35 10.82 7.09
C GLN A 76 -10.90 9.35 7.03
N VAL A 77 -11.82 8.51 6.55
CA VAL A 77 -11.55 7.12 6.19
C VAL A 77 -11.14 7.07 4.71
N VAL A 78 -9.98 6.48 4.45
CA VAL A 78 -9.36 6.42 3.12
C VAL A 78 -8.93 5.00 2.76
N ARG A 79 -8.70 4.75 1.47
CA ARG A 79 -8.00 3.56 0.98
C ARG A 79 -6.53 3.90 0.79
N ALA A 80 -5.66 2.96 1.14
CA ALA A 80 -4.23 3.12 0.94
C ALA A 80 -3.61 1.79 0.50
N VAL A 81 -2.53 1.88 -0.28
CA VAL A 81 -1.70 0.73 -0.66
C VAL A 81 -0.40 0.81 0.11
N ILE A 82 0.02 -0.31 0.72
CA ILE A 82 1.30 -0.40 1.42
C ILE A 82 2.41 -0.48 0.38
N VAL A 83 3.33 0.48 0.39
CA VAL A 83 4.43 0.58 -0.59
C VAL A 83 5.78 0.15 -0.01
N ARG A 84 5.95 0.22 1.31
CA ARG A 84 7.16 -0.20 2.04
C ARG A 84 6.80 -0.88 3.36
N GLN A 85 7.61 -1.86 3.74
CA GLN A 85 7.51 -2.50 5.06
C GLN A 85 8.90 -2.82 5.63
N ARG A 86 9.03 -2.69 6.95
CA ARG A 86 10.24 -3.04 7.72
C ARG A 86 10.50 -4.53 7.79
N LYS A 87 9.42 -5.33 7.84
CA LYS A 87 9.54 -6.78 7.95
C LYS A 87 10.06 -7.37 6.65
N GLU A 88 11.11 -8.16 6.74
CA GLU A 88 11.71 -8.80 5.58
C GLU A 88 10.74 -9.76 4.88
N TYR A 89 10.82 -9.84 3.55
CA TYR A 89 10.10 -10.82 2.74
C TYR A 89 11.00 -11.37 1.63
N ARG A 90 10.68 -12.57 1.13
CA ARG A 90 11.51 -13.31 0.16
C ARG A 90 11.04 -13.03 -1.28
N ARG A 91 12.00 -12.78 -2.18
CA ARG A 91 11.79 -12.72 -3.63
C ARG A 91 11.98 -14.09 -4.29
N LEU A 92 11.72 -14.17 -5.60
CA LEU A 92 11.81 -15.43 -6.36
C LEU A 92 13.24 -15.97 -6.45
N ASP A 93 14.23 -15.09 -6.49
CA ASP A 93 15.66 -15.39 -6.44
C ASP A 93 16.14 -15.89 -5.06
N GLY A 94 15.25 -15.94 -4.06
CA GLY A 94 15.57 -16.34 -2.70
C GLY A 94 16.11 -15.21 -1.82
N MET A 95 16.44 -14.04 -2.38
CA MET A 95 16.90 -12.89 -1.62
C MET A 95 15.80 -12.36 -0.72
N ARG A 96 16.17 -11.90 0.48
CA ARG A 96 15.25 -11.20 1.38
C ARG A 96 15.45 -9.69 1.28
N VAL A 97 14.34 -8.97 1.14
CA VAL A 97 14.33 -7.50 1.05
C VAL A 97 13.56 -6.94 2.24
N LYS A 98 14.04 -5.81 2.79
CA LYS A 98 13.39 -5.02 3.83
C LYS A 98 13.60 -3.53 3.58
N PHE A 99 12.68 -2.70 4.06
CA PHE A 99 12.78 -1.24 4.02
C PHE A 99 13.06 -0.67 5.40
N GLU A 100 13.47 0.59 5.45
CA GLU A 100 13.75 1.30 6.70
C GLU A 100 12.48 1.64 7.49
N ASP A 101 11.35 1.84 6.81
CA ASP A 101 10.08 2.28 7.38
C ASP A 101 8.87 1.52 6.82
N ASN A 102 7.73 1.67 7.50
CA ASN A 102 6.44 1.20 7.03
C ASN A 102 5.69 2.38 6.43
N ALA A 103 5.41 2.33 5.12
CA ALA A 103 4.82 3.46 4.41
C ALA A 103 3.71 3.02 3.45
N ALA A 104 2.77 3.94 3.22
CA ALA A 104 1.64 3.74 2.33
C ALA A 104 1.37 4.97 1.45
N ALA A 105 0.76 4.73 0.29
CA ALA A 105 0.24 5.77 -0.60
C ALA A 105 -1.29 5.72 -0.59
N ILE A 106 -1.94 6.88 -0.55
CA ILE A 106 -3.40 7.00 -0.54
C ILE A 106 -3.93 6.86 -1.97
N VAL A 107 -4.94 6.00 -2.12
CA VAL A 107 -5.54 5.67 -3.41
C VAL A 107 -7.06 5.75 -3.33
N THR A 108 -7.71 5.79 -4.49
CA THR A 108 -9.15 5.54 -4.62
C THR A 108 -9.45 4.03 -4.48
N PRO A 109 -10.71 3.63 -4.27
CA PRO A 109 -11.10 2.21 -4.26
C PRO A 109 -10.73 1.46 -5.54
N GLU A 110 -10.67 2.16 -6.67
CA GLU A 110 -10.30 1.63 -7.99
C GLU A 110 -8.78 1.45 -8.15
N GLY A 111 -7.98 1.97 -7.22
CA GLY A 111 -6.52 1.90 -7.25
C GLY A 111 -5.83 3.08 -7.93
N VAL A 112 -6.53 4.19 -8.14
CA VAL A 112 -5.92 5.41 -8.70
C VAL A 112 -5.26 6.21 -7.56
N PRO A 113 -3.99 6.63 -7.68
CA PRO A 113 -3.36 7.47 -6.66
C PRO A 113 -4.09 8.80 -6.49
N ARG A 114 -4.24 9.25 -5.24
CA ARG A 114 -4.75 10.60 -4.94
C ARG A 114 -3.65 11.67 -5.04
N GLY A 115 -2.41 11.31 -4.70
CA GLY A 115 -1.24 12.17 -4.88
C GLY A 115 -0.71 12.14 -6.31
N THR A 116 0.13 13.12 -6.65
CA THR A 116 0.82 13.21 -7.95
C THR A 116 2.24 12.66 -7.91
N GLU A 117 2.87 12.58 -6.73
CA GLU A 117 4.23 12.08 -6.53
C GLU A 117 4.31 11.19 -5.29
N ILE A 118 5.21 10.19 -5.33
CA ILE A 118 5.59 9.38 -4.16
C ILE A 118 7.05 9.68 -3.81
N ARG A 119 7.29 9.99 -2.53
CA ARG A 119 8.61 10.33 -2.00
C ARG A 119 9.35 9.07 -1.53
N GLY A 120 10.56 8.91 -2.05
CA GLY A 120 11.44 7.78 -1.75
C GLY A 120 11.10 6.52 -2.54
N ALA A 121 11.83 5.44 -2.25
CA ALA A 121 11.68 4.18 -2.96
C ALA A 121 10.36 3.47 -2.62
N ILE A 122 9.82 2.74 -3.60
CA ILE A 122 8.73 1.79 -3.41
C ILE A 122 9.15 0.37 -3.79
N ALA A 123 8.48 -0.61 -3.21
CA ALA A 123 8.69 -2.00 -3.58
C ALA A 123 8.14 -2.32 -4.99
N ARG A 124 8.89 -3.10 -5.76
CA ARG A 124 8.51 -3.62 -7.07
C ARG A 124 7.19 -4.37 -7.02
N GLU A 125 6.95 -5.15 -5.97
CA GLU A 125 5.70 -5.90 -5.80
C GLU A 125 4.46 -4.98 -5.68
N ALA A 126 4.63 -3.77 -5.14
CA ALA A 126 3.56 -2.77 -5.12
C ALA A 126 3.37 -2.11 -6.50
N ALA A 127 4.47 -1.79 -7.20
CA ALA A 127 4.42 -1.19 -8.54
C ALA A 127 3.81 -2.15 -9.59
N GLU A 128 4.16 -3.44 -9.54
CA GLU A 128 3.60 -4.48 -10.41
C GLU A 128 2.08 -4.67 -10.20
N ARG A 129 1.63 -4.63 -8.93
CA ARG A 129 0.19 -4.78 -8.62
C ARG A 129 -0.61 -3.52 -8.92
N TRP A 130 -0.02 -2.35 -8.75
CA TRP A 130 -0.69 -1.05 -8.90
C TRP A 130 0.08 -0.19 -9.89
N VAL A 131 -0.18 -0.40 -11.18
CA VAL A 131 0.60 0.17 -12.30
C VAL A 131 0.75 1.69 -12.19
N ARG A 132 -0.32 2.39 -11.80
CA ARG A 132 -0.32 3.86 -11.66
C ARG A 132 0.59 4.36 -10.52
N LEU A 133 0.85 3.55 -9.49
CA LEU A 133 1.80 3.92 -8.43
C LEU A 133 3.24 3.83 -8.93
N GLY A 134 3.55 2.83 -9.78
CA GLY A 134 4.86 2.71 -10.41
C GLY A 134 5.21 3.93 -11.27
N SER A 135 4.23 4.51 -11.96
CA SER A 135 4.44 5.68 -12.83
C SER A 135 4.74 6.98 -12.09
N ILE A 136 4.32 7.13 -10.83
CA ILE A 136 4.51 8.36 -10.04
C ILE A 136 5.62 8.24 -8.98
N ALA A 137 6.28 7.08 -8.90
CA ALA A 137 7.35 6.83 -7.96
C ALA A 137 8.71 7.12 -8.60
N SER A 138 9.58 7.83 -7.88
CA SER A 138 10.91 8.17 -8.39
C SER A 138 11.86 6.96 -8.45
N ILE A 139 11.69 5.99 -7.54
CA ILE A 139 12.58 4.83 -7.41
C ILE A 139 11.72 3.59 -7.12
N VAL A 140 11.92 2.52 -7.90
CA VAL A 140 11.28 1.21 -7.70
C VAL A 140 12.38 0.17 -7.48
N LEU A 141 12.28 -0.59 -6.39
CA LEU A 141 13.26 -1.62 -5.98
C LEU A 141 12.67 -3.01 -5.95
#